data_AF-A0A5N5G8Z6-F1
#
_entry.id   AF-A0A5N5G8Z6-F1
#
_cell.length_a   1.000
_cell.length_b   1.000
_cell.length_c   1.000
_cell.angle_alpha   90.00
_cell.angle_beta   90.00
_cell.angle_gamma   90.00
#
_symmetry.space_group_name_H-M   'P 1'
#
loop_
_entity.id
_entity.type
_entity.pdbx_description
1 polymer ?
#
loop_
_entity_poly.entity_id
_entity_poly.type
_entity_poly.pdbx_seq_one_letter_code
_entity_poly.pdbx_strand_id
1 'polypeptide(L)'
;MGEESTSRFPDLINIVNASCKPDAETFILDAEVVAVDRNNGHKLMSFQELSSRGRGGRDTSITLDSIKVDVCVFVFDIMFANGKQ
;
A
#
# COMPACT_ATOMS: atom_id res chain seq x y z
N MET A 1 17.68 1.93 8.48
CA MET A 1 16.74 3.04 8.76
C MET A 1 15.61 2.88 7.77
N GLY A 2 14.41 2.51 8.22
CA GLY A 2 13.25 2.42 7.34
C GLY A 2 12.84 3.81 6.86
N GLU A 3 12.51 3.96 5.58
CA GLU A 3 11.96 5.20 5.04
C GLU A 3 10.46 5.24 5.35
N GLU A 4 10.00 6.28 6.03
CA GLU A 4 8.58 6.53 6.24
C GLU A 4 7.94 6.88 4.88
N SER A 5 6.96 6.08 4.45
CA SER A 5 6.35 6.19 3.11
C SER A 5 4.82 6.31 3.14
N THR A 6 4.20 6.41 4.31
CA THR A 6 2.73 6.36 4.50
C THR A 6 2.02 7.41 3.66
N SER A 7 2.56 8.63 3.65
CA SER A 7 2.02 9.76 2.88
C SER A 7 2.02 9.56 1.35
N ARG A 8 2.81 8.61 0.84
CA ARG A 8 2.86 8.25 -0.60
C ARG A 8 1.77 7.26 -1.01
N PHE A 9 1.20 6.56 -0.05
CA PHE A 9 0.26 5.46 -0.27
C PHE A 9 -1.06 5.62 0.51
N PRO A 10 -1.82 6.71 0.31
CA PRO A 10 -3.11 6.90 0.99
C PRO A 10 -4.16 5.84 0.61
N ASP A 11 -4.10 5.30 -0.60
CA ASP A 11 -4.89 4.16 -1.08
C ASP A 11 -4.52 2.86 -0.36
N LEU A 12 -3.24 2.63 -0.06
CA LEU A 12 -2.79 1.46 0.70
C LEU A 12 -3.42 1.45 2.09
N ILE A 13 -3.48 2.62 2.74
CA ILE A 13 -4.15 2.78 4.03
C ILE A 13 -5.62 2.38 3.92
N ASN A 14 -6.31 2.82 2.86
CA ASN A 14 -7.70 2.46 2.62
C ASN A 14 -7.88 0.96 2.35
N ILE A 15 -7.01 0.35 1.55
CA ILE A 15 -7.03 -1.09 1.25
C ILE A 15 -6.87 -1.89 2.54
N VAL A 16 -5.89 -1.53 3.38
CA VAL A 16 -5.64 -2.21 4.65
C VAL A 16 -6.85 -2.06 5.58
N ASN A 17 -7.35 -0.84 5.79
CA ASN A 17 -8.50 -0.59 6.65
C ASN A 17 -9.76 -1.32 6.18
N ALA A 18 -9.99 -1.43 4.87
CA ALA A 18 -11.13 -2.16 4.30
C ALA A 18 -10.96 -3.69 4.36
N SER A 19 -9.72 -4.18 4.46
CA SER A 19 -9.41 -5.63 4.48
C SER A 19 -9.31 -6.19 5.90
N CYS A 20 -9.03 -5.34 6.89
CA CYS A 20 -8.92 -5.74 8.28
C CYS A 20 -10.30 -6.12 8.87
N LYS A 21 -10.30 -7.15 9.72
CA LYS A 21 -11.47 -7.50 10.52
C LYS A 21 -11.66 -6.47 11.65
N PRO A 22 -12.88 -6.32 12.19
CA PRO A 22 -13.16 -5.38 13.29
C PRO A 22 -12.34 -5.63 14.57
N ASP A 23 -11.85 -6.86 14.78
CA ASP A 23 -11.04 -7.28 15.93
C ASP A 23 -9.52 -7.11 15.72
N ALA A 24 -9.08 -6.65 14.55
CA ALA A 24 -7.69 -6.31 14.30
C ALA A 24 -7.39 -4.90 14.84
N GLU A 25 -6.68 -4.81 15.97
CA GLU A 25 -6.37 -3.55 16.64
C GLU A 25 -4.97 -3.04 16.27
N THR A 26 -3.97 -3.92 16.31
CA THR A 26 -2.57 -3.59 15.99
C THR A 26 -1.90 -4.76 15.28
N PHE A 27 -1.07 -4.50 14.27
CA PHE A 27 -0.33 -5.54 13.59
C PHE A 27 0.93 -5.01 12.90
N ILE A 28 1.86 -5.91 12.60
CA ILE A 28 3.01 -5.69 11.73
C ILE A 28 2.98 -6.78 10.67
N LEU A 29 2.89 -6.37 9.41
CA LEU A 29 2.85 -7.26 8.25
C LEU A 29 4.12 -7.08 7.43
N ASP A 30 4.63 -8.19 6.90
CA ASP A 30 5.57 -8.16 5.80
C ASP A 30 4.80 -8.43 4.49
N ALA A 31 4.96 -7.53 3.53
CA ALA A 31 4.10 -7.48 2.35
C ALA A 31 4.80 -6.81 1.17
N GLU A 32 4.42 -7.24 -0.03
CA GLU A 32 4.86 -6.62 -1.29
C GLU A 32 3.73 -5.76 -1.86
N VAL A 33 4.05 -4.51 -2.19
CA VAL A 33 3.14 -3.60 -2.91
C VAL A 33 3.46 -3.67 -4.39
N VAL A 34 2.49 -4.09 -5.19
CA VAL A 34 2.68 -4.31 -6.65
C VAL A 34 1.70 -3.45 -7.42
N ALA A 35 2.19 -2.75 -8.45
CA ALA A 35 1.33 -2.01 -9.36
C ALA A 35 0.43 -2.97 -10.16
N VAL A 36 -0.83 -2.60 -10.38
CA VAL A 36 -1.82 -3.43 -11.08
C VAL A 36 -2.57 -2.60 -12.11
N ASP A 37 -2.73 -3.14 -13.31
CA ASP A 37 -3.64 -2.59 -14.32
C ASP A 37 -5.01 -3.27 -14.17
N ARG A 38 -5.93 -2.61 -13.46
CA ARG A 38 -7.29 -3.14 -13.23
C ARG A 38 -8.15 -3.16 -14.49
N ASN A 39 -7.83 -2.35 -15.50
CA ASN A 39 -8.60 -2.27 -16.73
C ASN A 39 -8.17 -3.34 -17.74
N ASN A 40 -6.92 -3.79 -17.67
CA ASN A 40 -6.37 -4.82 -18.55
C ASN A 40 -6.26 -6.17 -17.84
N GLY A 41 -7.40 -6.66 -17.33
CA GLY A 41 -7.50 -8.01 -16.75
C GLY A 41 -6.71 -8.21 -15.46
N HIS A 42 -6.56 -7.16 -14.64
CA HIS A 42 -5.82 -7.20 -13.36
C HIS A 42 -4.34 -7.62 -13.51
N LYS A 43 -3.70 -7.20 -14.60
CA LYS A 43 -2.31 -7.52 -14.89
C LYS A 43 -1.37 -6.88 -13.86
N LEU A 44 -0.46 -7.66 -13.29
CA LEU A 44 0.62 -7.15 -12.46
C LEU A 44 1.66 -6.41 -13.31
N MET A 45 2.05 -5.24 -12.85
CA MET A 45 2.97 -4.34 -13.52
C MET A 45 4.36 -4.40 -12.90
N SER A 46 5.36 -3.88 -13.61
CA SER A 46 6.75 -3.87 -13.16
C SER A 46 7.00 -2.87 -12.03
N PHE A 47 8.14 -3.04 -11.35
CA PHE A 47 8.59 -2.07 -10.34
C PHE A 47 8.84 -0.67 -10.92
N GLN A 48 9.23 -0.55 -12.19
CA GLN A 48 9.43 0.75 -12.84
C GLN A 48 8.11 1.50 -12.97
N GLU A 49 7.02 0.80 -13.29
CA GLU A 49 5.67 1.36 -13.34
C GLU A 49 5.20 1.78 -11.95
N LEU A 50 5.42 0.95 -10.92
CA LEU A 50 5.15 1.35 -9.54
C LEU A 50 5.97 2.58 -9.11
N SER A 51 7.25 2.63 -9.48
CA SER A 51 8.16 3.73 -9.15
C SER A 51 7.83 5.05 -9.84
N SER A 52 7.02 5.01 -10.91
CA SER A 52 6.50 6.19 -11.60
C SER A 52 5.39 6.90 -10.82
N ARG A 53 4.86 6.25 -9.79
CA ARG A 53 3.90 6.83 -8.87
C ARG A 53 4.48 8.08 -8.21
N GLY A 54 3.62 9.08 -7.99
CA GLY A 54 4.00 10.32 -7.31
C GLY A 54 4.71 10.00 -5.99
N ARG A 55 5.79 10.73 -5.69
CA ARG A 55 6.57 10.49 -4.46
C ARG A 55 6.13 11.36 -3.29
N GLY A 56 5.23 12.31 -3.51
CA GLY A 56 4.91 13.36 -2.55
C GLY A 56 6.13 14.27 -2.27
N GLY A 57 5.95 15.57 -2.30
CA GLY A 57 6.97 16.53 -1.87
C GLY A 57 6.80 16.88 -0.39
N ARG A 58 7.75 17.64 0.18
CA ARG A 58 7.63 18.22 1.53
C ARG A 58 6.33 19.01 1.75
N ASP A 59 5.76 19.55 0.68
CA ASP A 59 4.55 20.39 0.70
C ASP A 59 3.41 19.83 -0.17
N THR A 60 3.52 18.59 -0.67
CA THR A 60 2.49 17.98 -1.54
C THR A 60 2.19 16.55 -1.10
N SER A 61 1.10 16.38 -0.37
CA SER A 61 0.51 15.07 -0.11
C SER A 61 -0.13 14.52 -1.38
N ILE A 62 -0.06 13.21 -1.58
CA ILE A 62 -0.77 12.55 -2.67
C ILE A 62 -2.22 12.42 -2.22
N THR A 63 -3.15 12.94 -3.01
CA THR A 63 -4.58 12.73 -2.79
C THR A 63 -5.03 11.48 -3.54
N LEU A 64 -6.08 10.81 -3.08
CA LEU A 64 -6.63 9.63 -3.75
C LEU A 64 -6.96 9.91 -5.23
N ASP A 65 -7.51 11.09 -5.53
CA ASP A 65 -7.88 11.51 -6.89
C ASP A 65 -6.68 11.71 -7.83
N SER A 66 -5.48 11.87 -7.29
CA SER A 66 -4.25 12.08 -8.06
C SER A 66 -3.54 10.77 -8.43
N ILE A 67 -4.01 9.63 -7.93
CA ILE A 67 -3.39 8.31 -8.15
C ILE A 67 -3.71 7.84 -9.57
N LYS A 68 -2.66 7.55 -10.34
CA LYS A 68 -2.75 7.02 -11.72
C LYS A 68 -2.37 5.55 -11.83
N VAL A 69 -1.68 5.02 -10.83
CA VAL A 69 -1.18 3.65 -10.78
C VAL A 69 -1.83 2.97 -9.59
N ASP A 70 -2.76 2.08 -9.87
CA ASP A 70 -3.39 1.25 -8.84
C ASP A 70 -2.38 0.26 -8.28
N VAL A 71 -2.62 -0.15 -7.03
CA VAL A 71 -1.79 -1.15 -6.35
C VAL A 71 -2.61 -2.31 -5.80
N CYS A 72 -1.93 -3.44 -5.65
CA CYS A 72 -2.34 -4.59 -4.85
C CYS A 72 -1.29 -4.85 -3.76
N VAL A 73 -1.75 -5.38 -2.63
CA VAL A 73 -0.91 -5.71 -1.48
C VAL A 73 -0.87 -7.22 -1.33
N PHE A 74 0.31 -7.80 -1.39
CA PHE A 74 0.54 -9.21 -1.20
C PHE A 74 1.22 -9.43 0.15
N VAL A 75 0.41 -9.69 1.17
CA VAL A 75 0.90 -10.01 2.52
C VAL A 75 1.41 -11.45 2.52
N PHE A 76 2.64 -11.65 3.00
CA PHE A 76 3.26 -12.98 3.06
C PHE A 76 3.72 -13.38 4.46
N ASP A 77 3.85 -12.43 5.39
CA ASP A 77 4.12 -12.73 6.81
C ASP A 77 3.37 -11.77 7.75
N ILE A 78 3.06 -12.27 8.94
CA ILE A 78 2.49 -11.49 10.05
C ILE A 78 3.47 -11.61 11.22
N MET A 79 4.22 -10.55 11.45
CA MET A 79 5.23 -10.51 12.51
C MET A 79 4.64 -10.17 13.87
N PHE A 80 3.47 -9.53 13.91
CA PHE A 80 2.81 -9.12 15.15
C PHE A 80 1.31 -8.91 14.91
N ALA A 81 0.48 -9.29 15.87
CA ALA A 81 -0.95 -9.00 15.90
C ALA A 81 -1.48 -8.90 17.34
N ASN A 82 -2.22 -7.84 17.64
CA ASN A 82 -2.96 -7.63 18.90
C ASN A 82 -2.14 -7.93 20.16
N GLY A 83 -0.93 -7.34 20.25
CA GLY A 83 -0.06 -7.51 21.43
C GLY A 83 0.82 -8.76 21.40
N LYS A 84 0.74 -9.60 20.35
CA LYS A 84 1.46 -10.88 20.26
C LYS A 84 2.37 -10.91 19.04
N GLN A 85 3.59 -11.37 19.25
CA GLN A 85 4.60 -11.64 18.23
C GLN A 85 4.60 -13.14 17.92
#